data_AF-A0A6C0L0B7-F1
#
_entry.id   AF-A0A6C0L0B7-F1
#
_cell.length_a   1.000
_cell.length_b   1.000
_cell.length_c   1.000
_cell.angle_alpha   90.00
_cell.angle_beta   90.00
_cell.angle_gamma   90.00
#
_symmetry.space_group_name_H-M   'P 1'
#
loop_
_entity.id
_entity.type
_entity.pdbx_description
1 polymer ?
#
loop_
_entity_poly.entity_id
_entity_poly.type
_entity_poly.pdbx_seq_one_letter_code
_entity_poly.pdbx_strand_id
1 'polypeptide(L)'
;MDISHVDTAPDYIKDFLNNNEGQLRNINEAGKHANDGEGCLVMECSQENNKMNVFFLNKEDVVKYTCADMLKEIPNKNYYLINDTDLKSLFIIYI
;
A
#
# COMPACT_ATOMS: atom_id res chain seq x y z
N MET A 1 -11.52 -10.83 2.96
CA MET A 1 -10.70 -9.69 2.56
C MET A 1 -10.67 -9.75 1.06
N ASP A 2 -11.41 -8.87 0.40
CA ASP A 2 -11.56 -8.85 -1.06
C ASP A 2 -10.48 -7.97 -1.69
N ILE A 3 -9.93 -8.41 -2.82
CA ILE A 3 -8.87 -7.71 -3.55
C ILE A 3 -9.52 -6.82 -4.60
N SER A 4 -9.29 -5.51 -4.49
CA SER A 4 -9.86 -4.50 -5.39
C SER A 4 -8.76 -3.76 -6.15
N HIS A 5 -8.88 -3.67 -7.47
CA HIS A 5 -7.89 -3.03 -8.37
C HIS A 5 -8.05 -1.49 -8.42
N VAL A 6 -6.97 -0.79 -8.76
CA VAL A 6 -6.78 0.69 -8.76
C VAL A 6 -7.99 1.53 -9.15
N ASP A 7 -8.75 1.13 -10.18
CA ASP A 7 -9.92 1.90 -10.63
C ASP A 7 -11.07 1.93 -9.62
N THR A 8 -11.10 0.98 -8.68
CA THR A 8 -12.14 0.81 -7.65
C THR A 8 -11.77 1.38 -6.28
N ALA A 9 -10.56 1.94 -6.11
CA ALA A 9 -10.21 2.60 -4.86
C ALA A 9 -11.14 3.83 -4.62
N PRO A 10 -11.61 4.04 -3.39
CA PRO A 10 -12.40 5.22 -3.04
C PRO A 10 -11.69 6.54 -3.35
N ASP A 11 -12.47 7.59 -3.63
CA ASP A 11 -11.94 8.88 -4.08
C ASP A 11 -10.98 9.52 -3.06
N TYR A 12 -11.25 9.38 -1.75
CA TYR A 12 -10.35 9.92 -0.72
C TYR A 12 -8.96 9.26 -0.73
N ILE A 13 -8.87 7.98 -1.11
CA ILE A 13 -7.58 7.29 -1.26
C ILE A 13 -6.87 7.86 -2.49
N LYS A 14 -7.58 7.98 -3.61
CA LYS A 14 -7.04 8.54 -4.86
C LYS A 14 -6.53 9.97 -4.65
N ASP A 15 -7.32 10.81 -3.98
CA ASP A 15 -6.95 12.19 -3.65
C ASP A 15 -5.72 12.25 -2.75
N PHE A 16 -5.63 11.38 -1.74
CA PHE A 16 -4.45 11.31 -0.88
C PHE A 16 -3.20 10.94 -1.68
N LEU A 17 -3.28 9.92 -2.54
CA LEU A 17 -2.16 9.48 -3.37
C LEU A 17 -1.68 10.59 -4.31
N ASN A 18 -2.61 11.24 -5.02
CA ASN A 18 -2.28 12.30 -5.98
C ASN A 18 -1.66 13.52 -5.30
N ASN A 19 -2.19 13.93 -4.14
CA ASN A 19 -1.68 15.10 -3.43
C ASN A 19 -0.31 14.84 -2.76
N ASN A 20 0.05 13.58 -2.50
CA ASN A 20 1.27 13.22 -1.77
C ASN A 20 2.26 12.39 -2.59
N GLU A 21 2.03 12.22 -3.89
CA GLU A 21 2.78 11.30 -4.77
C GLU A 21 4.31 11.41 -4.59
N GLY A 22 4.83 12.65 -4.61
CA GLY A 22 6.28 12.89 -4.45
C GLY A 22 6.82 12.41 -3.10
N GLN A 23 6.08 12.63 -2.01
CA GLN A 23 6.49 12.17 -0.68
C GLN A 23 6.41 10.65 -0.57
N LEU A 24 5.33 10.06 -1.08
CA LEU A 24 5.13 8.61 -1.11
C LEU A 24 6.22 7.90 -1.92
N ARG A 25 6.60 8.47 -3.08
CA ARG A 25 7.72 7.98 -3.87
C ARG A 25 9.02 8.04 -3.09
N ASN A 26 9.31 9.17 -2.43
CA ASN A 26 10.54 9.31 -1.64
C ASN A 26 10.62 8.31 -0.49
N ILE A 27 9.52 8.07 0.25
CA ILE A 27 9.48 7.09 1.34
C ILE A 27 9.69 5.68 0.78
N ASN A 28 9.03 5.35 -0.34
CA ASN A 28 9.15 4.04 -0.98
C ASN A 28 10.58 3.79 -1.50
N GLU A 29 11.20 4.77 -2.16
CA GLU A 29 12.58 4.68 -2.65
C GLU A 29 13.57 4.54 -1.49
N ALA A 30 13.43 5.33 -0.43
CA ALA A 30 14.27 5.24 0.75
C ALA A 30 14.13 3.88 1.46
N GLY A 31 12.89 3.39 1.60
CA GLY A 31 12.59 2.08 2.16
C GLY A 31 13.21 0.95 1.33
N LYS A 32 13.05 1.00 0.01
CA LYS A 32 13.68 0.03 -0.90
C LYS A 32 15.20 0.07 -0.83
N HIS A 33 15.79 1.26 -0.81
CA HIS A 33 17.24 1.41 -0.70
C HIS A 33 17.79 0.77 0.60
N ALA A 34 17.05 0.89 1.70
CA ALA A 34 17.42 0.30 2.99
C ALA A 34 17.16 -1.23 3.09
N ASN A 35 16.40 -1.81 2.15
CA ASN A 35 15.97 -3.21 2.17
C ASN A 35 16.30 -3.94 0.86
N ASP A 36 17.44 -3.64 0.25
CA ASP A 36 17.97 -4.29 -0.97
C ASP A 36 16.99 -4.34 -2.15
N GLY A 37 16.12 -3.33 -2.27
CA GLY A 37 15.09 -3.21 -3.29
C GLY A 37 13.82 -4.01 -3.01
N GLU A 38 13.77 -4.76 -1.92
CA GLU A 38 12.63 -5.59 -1.53
C GLU A 38 11.71 -4.90 -0.51
N GLY A 39 10.43 -5.30 -0.50
CA GLY A 39 9.39 -4.68 0.32
C GLY A 39 8.51 -3.69 -0.44
N CYS A 40 7.57 -3.08 0.27
CA CYS A 40 6.64 -2.13 -0.31
C CYS A 40 6.13 -1.10 0.70
N LEU A 41 5.64 0.02 0.18
CA LEU A 41 4.91 1.00 0.97
C LEU A 41 3.51 0.47 1.31
N VAL A 42 3.15 0.58 2.57
CA VAL A 42 1.86 0.19 3.14
C VAL A 42 1.20 1.41 3.73
N MET A 43 -0.11 1.51 3.51
CA MET A 43 -0.95 2.57 4.03
C MET A 43 -2.12 1.97 4.79
N GLU A 44 -2.42 2.53 5.96
CA GLU A 44 -3.61 2.18 6.72
C GLU A 44 -4.51 3.40 6.80
N CYS A 45 -5.72 3.29 6.23
CA CYS A 45 -6.66 4.38 6.16
C CYS A 45 -7.97 4.09 6.90
N SER A 46 -8.50 5.16 7.49
CA SER A 46 -9.86 5.25 8.02
C SER A 46 -10.40 6.63 7.66
N GLN A 47 -11.42 6.67 6.81
CA GLN A 47 -12.15 7.88 6.48
C GLN A 47 -12.96 8.36 7.69
N GLU A 48 -13.58 7.44 8.44
CA GLU A 48 -14.37 7.77 9.66
C GLU A 48 -13.52 8.51 10.69
N ASN A 49 -12.26 8.10 10.87
CA ASN A 49 -11.33 8.72 11.82
C ASN A 49 -10.42 9.78 11.18
N ASN A 50 -10.59 10.08 9.89
CA ASN A 50 -9.73 10.96 9.10
C ASN A 50 -8.23 10.68 9.32
N LYS A 51 -7.85 9.40 9.24
CA LYS A 51 -6.50 8.92 9.56
C LYS A 51 -5.91 8.17 8.38
N MET A 52 -4.67 8.51 8.06
CA MET A 52 -3.84 7.82 7.07
C MET A 52 -2.45 7.61 7.66
N ASN A 53 -2.09 6.37 7.96
CA ASN A 53 -0.74 6.01 8.34
C ASN A 53 0.01 5.54 7.10
N VAL A 54 1.26 5.97 6.92
CA VAL A 54 2.12 5.56 5.81
C VAL A 54 3.42 5.02 6.38
N PHE A 55 3.78 3.80 6.00
CA PHE A 55 5.01 3.15 6.44
C PHE A 55 5.53 2.17 5.39
N PHE A 56 6.81 1.85 5.46
CA PHE A 56 7.43 0.86 4.58
C PHE A 56 7.61 -0.46 5.34
N LEU A 57 7.25 -1.56 4.71
CA LEU A 57 7.52 -2.90 5.22
C LEU A 57 8.56 -3.59 4.32
N ASN A 58 9.53 -4.23 4.95
CA ASN A 58 10.43 -5.16 4.26
C ASN A 58 9.66 -6.40 3.78
N LYS A 59 10.28 -7.23 2.96
CA LYS A 59 9.66 -8.44 2.40
C LYS A 59 9.09 -9.38 3.45
N GLU A 60 9.80 -9.62 4.55
CA GLU A 60 9.35 -10.55 5.60
C GLU A 60 8.09 -10.03 6.29
N ASP A 61 8.05 -8.73 6.58
CA ASP A 61 6.92 -8.10 7.26
C ASP A 61 5.73 -7.91 6.32
N VAL A 62 5.95 -7.72 5.02
CA VAL A 62 4.87 -7.75 4.01
C VAL A 62 4.19 -9.12 3.99
N VAL A 63 4.95 -10.22 4.07
CA VAL A 63 4.41 -11.60 4.12
C VAL A 63 3.66 -11.90 5.42
N LYS A 64 3.94 -11.17 6.52
CA LYS A 64 3.18 -11.27 7.77
C LYS A 64 1.94 -10.38 7.74
N TYR A 65 2.05 -9.20 7.11
CA TYR A 65 1.00 -8.21 7.02
C TYR A 65 -0.12 -8.65 6.06
N THR A 66 0.28 -9.26 4.95
CA THR A 66 -0.62 -9.87 3.96
C THR A 66 -0.63 -11.38 4.17
N CYS A 67 -1.68 -12.09 3.75
CA CYS A 67 -1.56 -13.54 3.63
C CYS A 67 -0.54 -13.85 2.52
N ALA A 68 0.47 -14.69 2.79
CA ALA A 68 1.55 -15.02 1.84
C ALA A 68 1.06 -15.44 0.44
N ASP A 69 -0.12 -16.04 0.36
CA ASP A 69 -0.74 -16.44 -0.91
C ASP A 69 -1.21 -15.25 -1.76
N MET A 70 -1.57 -14.12 -1.15
CA MET A 70 -1.95 -12.90 -1.87
C MET A 70 -0.76 -12.33 -2.65
N LEU A 71 0.45 -12.36 -2.09
CA LEU A 71 1.65 -11.82 -2.75
C LEU A 71 2.06 -12.61 -3.97
N LYS A 72 1.70 -13.90 -4.06
CA LYS A 72 2.02 -14.76 -5.22
C LYS A 72 1.27 -14.33 -6.47
N GLU A 73 0.12 -13.68 -6.32
CA GLU A 73 -0.69 -13.19 -7.43
C GLU A 73 -0.31 -11.76 -7.86
N ILE A 74 0.51 -11.07 -7.07
CA ILE A 74 0.96 -9.72 -7.41
C ILE A 74 2.18 -9.81 -8.33
N PRO A 75 2.10 -9.32 -9.58
CA PRO A 75 3.24 -9.28 -10.47
C PRO A 75 4.36 -8.45 -9.84
N ASN A 76 5.62 -8.79 -10.14
CA ASN A 76 6.82 -8.13 -9.62
C ASN A 76 6.98 -6.70 -10.20
N LYS A 77 6.06 -5.82 -9.82
CA LYS A 77 5.95 -4.41 -10.18
C LYS A 77 5.95 -3.57 -8.91
N ASN A 78 6.25 -2.29 -9.04
CA ASN A 78 6.10 -1.38 -7.92
C ASN A 78 4.60 -1.20 -7.63
N TYR A 79 4.21 -1.42 -6.37
CA TYR A 79 2.85 -1.22 -5.91
C TYR A 79 2.85 -0.63 -4.50
N TYR A 80 1.72 -0.02 -4.14
CA TYR A 80 1.35 0.31 -2.78
C TYR A 80 0.27 -0.65 -2.29
N LEU A 81 0.35 -1.04 -1.02
CA LEU A 81 -0.73 -1.73 -0.32
C LEU A 81 -1.49 -0.74 0.54
N ILE A 82 -2.80 -0.72 0.42
CA ILE A 82 -3.66 0.18 1.18
C ILE A 82 -4.72 -0.65 1.89
N ASN A 83 -4.62 -0.73 3.21
CA ASN A 83 -5.58 -1.37 4.06
C ASN A 83 -6.59 -0.34 4.56
N ASP A 84 -7.82 -0.43 4.09
CA ASP A 84 -8.91 0.39 4.57
C ASP A 84 -9.64 -0.31 5.70
N THR A 85 -9.53 0.25 6.91
CA THR A 85 -10.12 -0.36 8.11
C THR A 85 -11.63 -0.22 8.17
N ASP A 86 -12.19 0.80 7.52
CA ASP A 86 -13.62 1.09 7.53
C ASP A 86 -14.34 0.14 6.56
N LEU A 87 -13.77 -0.05 5.38
CA LEU A 87 -14.25 -0.98 4.35
C LEU A 87 -13.76 -2.43 4.56
N LYS A 88 -12.86 -2.67 5.53
CA LYS A 88 -12.22 -3.97 5.78
C LYS A 88 -11.64 -4.60 4.52
N SER A 89 -11.05 -3.76 3.68
CA SER A 89 -10.66 -4.08 2.32
C SER A 89 -9.18 -3.73 2.08
N LEU A 90 -8.53 -4.54 1.25
CA LEU A 90 -7.14 -4.32 0.85
C LEU A 90 -7.09 -3.94 -0.63
N PHE A 91 -6.51 -2.78 -0.91
CA PHE A 91 -6.31 -2.28 -2.25
C PHE A 91 -4.83 -2.41 -2.64
N ILE A 92 -4.59 -2.81 -3.89
CA ILE A 92 -3.25 -2.86 -4.48
C ILE A 92 -3.20 -1.80 -5.58
N ILE A 93 -2.34 -0.80 -5.38
CA ILE A 93 -2.17 0.31 -6.32
C ILE A 93 -0.84 0.17 -7.06
N TYR A 94 -0.89 -0.10 -8.36
CA TYR A 94 0.31 -0.17 -9.20
C TYR A 94 0.82 1.23 -9.55
N ILE A 95 2.15 1.37 -9.62
CA ILE A 95 2.88 2.60 -9.87
C ILE A 95 3.74 2.45 -11.13
#